data_AF-A0A119A3U2-F1
#
_entry.id   AF-A0A119A3U2-F1
#
_cell.length_a   1.000
_cell.length_b   1.000
_cell.length_c   1.000
_cell.angle_alpha   90.00
_cell.angle_beta   90.00
_cell.angle_gamma   90.00
#
_symmetry.space_group_name_H-M   'P 1'
#
loop_
_entity.id
_entity.type
_entity.pdbx_description
1 polymer ?
#
loop_
_entity_poly.entity_id
_entity_poly.type
_entity_poly.pdbx_seq_one_letter_code
_entity_poly.pdbx_strand_id
1 'polypeptide(L)'
;MIFCKRYTFVLLAMLGASTVQTSQAAVSLDRTRVIFIGGEKSVSLSISNQNAQLPYLAQGWIENEQGEKVTGPMVVLPPVQRLEPGASSQVKIQGLPELNLLAQDRESIFYFNLREIPPRSDKANTLQIALQTRVKLFYRPLAIAQKKGLSEAPWQEQLTLSRQGERYQVNNPTPYFITLIEAAPDLKTASPADFKPIMVPPKSQQDLGLSTKVLGDKPVLTYVNDYGGRPQLQFSCVAGTCTASPVTDKK
;
A
#
# COMPACT_ATOMS: atom_id res chain seq x y z
N MET A 1 1.55 29.56 -54.47
CA MET A 1 1.39 29.65 -52.99
C MET A 1 0.20 28.86 -52.42
N ILE A 2 -0.40 27.91 -53.16
CA ILE A 2 -1.60 27.15 -52.70
C ILE A 2 -1.25 25.70 -52.28
N PHE A 3 -0.13 25.16 -52.76
CA PHE A 3 0.31 23.79 -52.44
C PHE A 3 0.89 23.62 -51.03
N CYS A 4 1.38 24.70 -50.39
CA CYS A 4 2.00 24.62 -49.07
C CYS A 4 0.98 24.47 -47.92
N LYS A 5 -0.27 24.95 -48.11
CA LYS A 5 -1.32 24.92 -47.07
C LYS A 5 -2.01 23.56 -46.89
N ARG A 6 -1.95 22.65 -47.88
CA ARG A 6 -2.57 21.32 -47.80
C ARG A 6 -1.71 20.32 -47.00
N TYR A 7 -0.39 20.51 -46.95
CA TYR A 7 0.49 19.63 -46.16
C TYR A 7 0.47 19.95 -44.66
N THR A 8 0.16 21.19 -44.28
CA THR A 8 0.06 21.58 -42.86
C THR A 8 -1.10 20.89 -42.14
N PHE A 9 -2.22 20.62 -42.85
CA PHE A 9 -3.35 19.88 -42.27
C PHE A 9 -3.08 18.36 -42.12
N VAL A 10 -2.24 17.78 -42.98
CA VAL A 10 -1.87 16.36 -42.91
C VAL A 10 -0.87 16.10 -41.77
N LEU A 11 0.04 17.04 -41.50
CA LEU A 11 0.98 16.96 -40.38
C LEU A 11 0.31 17.11 -39.01
N LEU A 12 -0.80 17.87 -38.91
CA LEU A 12 -1.54 18.02 -37.66
C LEU A 12 -2.42 16.79 -37.34
N ALA A 13 -2.80 15.99 -38.35
CA ALA A 13 -3.56 14.75 -38.17
C ALA A 13 -2.68 13.55 -37.71
N MET A 14 -1.38 13.56 -37.99
CA MET A 14 -0.45 12.51 -37.52
C MET A 14 0.01 12.67 -36.07
N LEU A 15 -0.16 13.83 -35.45
CA LEU A 15 0.25 14.08 -34.06
C LEU A 15 -0.77 13.62 -33.01
N GLY A 16 -1.95 13.15 -33.41
CA GLY A 16 -3.06 12.79 -32.51
C GLY A 16 -3.11 11.32 -32.06
N ALA A 17 -2.16 10.47 -32.47
CA ALA A 17 -2.23 9.01 -32.26
C ALA A 17 -1.12 8.44 -31.37
N SER A 18 -0.55 9.23 -30.46
CA SER A 18 0.24 8.71 -29.35
C SER A 18 -0.69 8.04 -28.33
N THR A 19 -1.18 6.85 -28.68
CA THR A 19 -1.79 5.94 -27.71
C THR A 19 -0.70 5.58 -26.70
N VAL A 20 -0.83 6.14 -25.49
CA VAL A 20 -0.02 5.73 -24.35
C VAL A 20 -0.33 4.25 -24.15
N GLN A 21 0.62 3.38 -24.48
CA GLN A 21 0.51 1.96 -24.16
C GLN A 21 0.51 1.85 -22.63
N THR A 22 -0.68 1.79 -22.03
CA THR A 22 -0.81 1.49 -20.62
C THR A 22 -0.25 0.09 -20.41
N SER A 23 0.84 -0.03 -19.67
CA SER A 23 1.38 -1.32 -19.24
C SER A 23 0.41 -1.89 -18.20
N GLN A 24 -0.56 -2.67 -18.66
CA GLN A 24 -1.48 -3.38 -17.79
C GLN A 24 -0.77 -4.62 -17.26
N ALA A 25 -0.70 -4.75 -15.93
CA ALA A 25 -0.28 -6.02 -15.34
C ALA A 25 -1.23 -7.12 -15.81
N ALA A 26 -0.69 -8.27 -16.22
CA ALA A 26 -1.57 -9.34 -16.64
C ALA A 26 -2.31 -9.89 -15.43
N VAL A 27 -1.64 -10.13 -14.30
CA VAL A 27 -2.31 -10.57 -13.06
C VAL A 27 -2.40 -9.44 -12.04
N SER A 28 -3.63 -9.00 -11.72
CA SER A 28 -3.90 -7.97 -10.71
C SER A 28 -4.44 -8.55 -9.40
N LEU A 29 -4.20 -7.84 -8.29
CA LEU A 29 -4.69 -8.15 -6.94
C LEU A 29 -5.77 -7.14 -6.52
N ASP A 30 -6.78 -7.59 -5.77
CA ASP A 30 -7.94 -6.77 -5.37
C ASP A 30 -7.66 -5.68 -4.31
N ARG A 31 -6.49 -5.68 -3.68
CA ARG A 31 -6.13 -4.74 -2.61
C ARG A 31 -4.63 -4.48 -2.51
N THR A 32 -4.28 -3.35 -1.91
CA THR A 32 -2.88 -2.89 -1.74
C THR A 32 -2.27 -3.28 -0.39
N ARG A 33 -3.07 -3.88 0.50
CA ARG A 33 -2.65 -4.43 1.79
C ARG A 33 -3.63 -5.48 2.28
N VAL A 34 -3.15 -6.41 3.09
CA VAL A 34 -3.95 -7.52 3.63
C VAL A 34 -3.96 -7.44 5.15
N ILE A 35 -5.14 -7.58 5.75
CA ILE A 35 -5.30 -7.71 7.19
C ILE A 35 -5.75 -9.15 7.48
N PHE A 36 -4.92 -9.92 8.19
CA PHE A 36 -5.26 -11.23 8.71
C PHE A 36 -5.71 -11.06 10.17
N ILE A 37 -7.00 -11.26 10.44
CA ILE A 37 -7.56 -11.14 11.79
C ILE A 37 -7.30 -12.43 12.56
N GLY A 38 -6.73 -12.33 13.77
CA GLY A 38 -6.56 -13.44 14.68
C GLY A 38 -7.91 -14.07 15.05
N GLY A 39 -7.95 -15.39 15.17
CA GLY A 39 -9.20 -16.15 15.35
C GLY A 39 -9.87 -16.57 14.04
N GLU A 40 -9.59 -15.87 12.93
CA GLU A 40 -9.98 -16.35 11.59
C GLU A 40 -8.99 -17.43 11.11
N LYS A 41 -9.50 -18.45 10.43
CA LYS A 41 -8.65 -19.53 9.87
C LYS A 41 -7.87 -19.08 8.63
N SER A 42 -8.45 -18.15 7.86
CA SER A 42 -7.88 -17.71 6.61
C SER A 42 -8.48 -16.39 6.12
N VAL A 43 -7.76 -15.70 5.25
CA VAL A 43 -8.28 -14.58 4.44
C VAL A 43 -8.16 -14.91 2.95
N SER A 44 -9.18 -14.58 2.17
CA SER A 44 -9.18 -14.75 0.72
C SER A 44 -8.88 -13.42 0.00
N LEU A 45 -8.07 -13.51 -1.04
CA LEU A 45 -7.70 -12.41 -1.92
C LEU A 45 -8.15 -12.74 -3.34
N SER A 46 -8.85 -11.82 -4.00
CA SER A 46 -9.21 -11.99 -5.40
C SER A 46 -8.05 -11.58 -6.30
N ILE A 47 -7.76 -12.43 -7.29
CA ILE A 47 -6.78 -12.15 -8.35
C ILE A 47 -7.46 -12.29 -9.71
N SER A 48 -7.02 -11.50 -10.69
CA SER A 48 -7.62 -11.54 -12.03
C SER A 48 -6.56 -11.38 -13.11
N ASN A 49 -6.70 -12.18 -14.17
CA ASN A 49 -5.93 -12.03 -15.39
C ASN A 49 -6.58 -10.98 -16.29
N GLN A 50 -6.05 -9.76 -16.30
CA GLN A 50 -6.46 -8.66 -17.18
C GLN A 50 -6.04 -8.87 -18.63
N ASN A 51 -5.19 -9.86 -18.93
CA ASN A 51 -4.87 -10.22 -20.31
C ASN A 51 -6.02 -11.03 -20.92
N ALA A 52 -6.69 -10.46 -21.92
CA ALA A 52 -7.82 -11.08 -22.61
C ALA A 52 -7.43 -12.15 -23.65
N GLN A 53 -6.14 -12.35 -23.92
CA GLN A 53 -5.66 -13.21 -25.00
C GLN A 53 -4.80 -14.38 -24.51
N LEU A 54 -4.01 -14.17 -23.46
CA LEU A 54 -3.00 -15.13 -23.01
C LEU A 54 -3.27 -15.61 -21.58
N PRO A 55 -3.07 -16.91 -21.31
CA PRO A 55 -3.12 -17.44 -19.96
C PRO A 55 -1.84 -17.09 -19.19
N TYR A 56 -1.95 -16.92 -17.88
CA TYR A 56 -0.82 -16.65 -17.00
C TYR A 56 -0.83 -17.61 -15.81
N LEU A 57 0.35 -17.91 -15.25
CA LEU A 57 0.39 -18.48 -13.90
C LEU A 57 0.51 -17.35 -12.87
N ALA A 58 -0.17 -17.51 -11.74
CA ALA A 58 -0.06 -16.65 -10.59
C ALA A 58 0.59 -17.45 -9.46
N GLN A 59 1.76 -17.00 -8.99
CA GLN A 59 2.49 -17.61 -7.89
C GLN A 59 2.43 -16.71 -6.66
N GLY A 60 2.01 -17.27 -5.51
CA GLY A 60 1.89 -16.55 -4.26
C GLY A 60 2.78 -17.11 -3.13
N TRP A 61 3.36 -16.23 -2.32
CA TRP A 61 4.12 -16.61 -1.12
C TRP A 61 4.12 -15.51 -0.05
N ILE A 62 4.55 -15.86 1.16
CA ILE A 62 4.72 -14.93 2.28
C ILE A 62 6.20 -14.69 2.54
N GLU A 63 6.54 -13.45 2.87
CA GLU A 63 7.84 -13.05 3.42
C GLU A 63 7.69 -12.47 4.83
N ASN A 64 8.71 -12.63 5.66
CA ASN A 64 8.82 -11.93 6.94
C ASN A 64 9.21 -10.45 6.74
N GLU A 65 9.37 -9.71 7.84
CA GLU A 65 9.76 -8.30 7.82
C GLU A 65 11.11 -8.05 7.12
N GLN A 66 12.04 -9.02 7.21
CA GLN A 66 13.36 -8.98 6.60
C GLN A 66 13.34 -9.27 5.09
N GLY A 67 12.18 -9.62 4.52
CA GLY A 67 12.02 -9.95 3.11
C GLY A 67 12.40 -11.39 2.76
N GLU A 68 12.55 -12.26 3.75
CA GLU A 68 12.86 -13.67 3.56
C GLU A 68 11.57 -14.46 3.38
N LYS A 69 11.54 -15.34 2.38
CA LYS A 69 10.39 -16.22 2.15
C LYS A 69 10.25 -17.19 3.34
N VAL A 70 9.06 -17.24 3.92
CA VAL A 70 8.75 -18.09 5.08
C VAL A 70 7.67 -19.12 4.77
N THR A 71 7.68 -20.22 5.51
CA THR A 71 6.67 -21.31 5.44
C THR A 71 5.68 -21.29 6.61
N GLY A 72 5.85 -20.36 7.55
CA GLY A 72 4.98 -20.12 8.69
C GLY A 72 5.21 -18.71 9.23
N PRO A 73 4.28 -18.16 10.03
CA PRO A 73 3.07 -18.79 10.59
C PRO A 73 1.84 -18.73 9.67
N MET A 74 2.00 -18.29 8.42
CA MET A 74 0.95 -18.23 7.42
C MET A 74 1.44 -18.83 6.10
N VAL A 75 0.53 -19.46 5.36
CA VAL A 75 0.81 -20.08 4.06
C VAL A 75 -0.19 -19.65 2.99
N VAL A 76 0.27 -19.62 1.74
CA VAL A 76 -0.54 -19.25 0.58
C VAL A 76 -1.03 -20.50 -0.15
N LEU A 77 -2.33 -20.57 -0.41
CA LEU A 77 -2.99 -21.70 -1.07
C LEU A 77 -3.92 -21.22 -2.20
N PRO A 78 -3.80 -21.78 -3.42
CA PRO A 78 -2.66 -22.58 -3.90
C PRO A 78 -1.39 -21.70 -4.06
N PRO A 79 -0.17 -22.27 -3.93
CA PRO A 79 1.06 -21.51 -4.12
C PRO A 79 1.29 -21.10 -5.58
N VAL A 80 0.74 -21.85 -6.53
CA VAL A 80 0.73 -21.51 -7.97
C VAL A 80 -0.61 -21.94 -8.56
N GLN A 81 -1.22 -21.10 -9.38
CA GLN A 81 -2.42 -21.44 -10.15
C GLN A 81 -2.38 -20.84 -11.55
N ARG A 82 -3.05 -21.49 -12.49
CA ARG A 82 -3.22 -20.99 -13.86
C ARG A 82 -4.49 -20.16 -13.95
N LEU A 83 -4.39 -19.01 -14.59
CA LEU A 83 -5.50 -18.13 -14.92
C LEU A 83 -5.65 -18.10 -16.44
N GLU A 84 -6.81 -18.50 -16.93
CA GLU A 84 -7.17 -18.34 -18.34
C GLU A 84 -7.34 -16.86 -18.69
N PRO A 85 -7.37 -16.51 -19.99
CA PRO A 85 -7.54 -15.12 -20.42
C PRO A 85 -8.80 -14.48 -19.83
N GLY A 86 -8.69 -13.31 -19.22
CA GLY A 86 -9.81 -12.61 -18.57
C GLY A 86 -10.33 -13.26 -17.27
N ALA A 87 -9.78 -14.39 -16.84
CA ALA A 87 -10.32 -15.14 -15.71
C ALA A 87 -9.98 -14.50 -14.36
N SER A 88 -10.91 -14.62 -13.41
CA SER A 88 -10.68 -14.28 -12.00
C SER A 88 -10.62 -15.55 -11.15
N SER A 89 -9.80 -15.53 -10.11
CA SER A 89 -9.67 -16.60 -9.13
C SER A 89 -9.41 -16.04 -7.74
N GLN A 90 -9.23 -16.91 -6.75
CA GLN A 90 -8.89 -16.54 -5.39
C GLN A 90 -7.59 -17.20 -4.94
N VAL A 91 -6.85 -16.48 -4.11
CA VAL A 91 -5.72 -16.98 -3.33
C VAL A 91 -6.11 -16.88 -1.86
N LYS A 92 -5.91 -17.95 -1.11
CA LYS A 92 -6.18 -18.00 0.33
C LYS A 92 -4.87 -17.92 1.11
N ILE A 93 -4.80 -17.00 2.06
CA ILE A 93 -3.77 -17.02 3.10
C ILE A 93 -4.36 -17.73 4.29
N GLN A 94 -3.79 -18.87 4.66
CA GLN A 94 -4.23 -19.70 5.78
C GLN A 94 -3.27 -19.55 6.95
N GLY A 95 -3.83 -19.36 8.14
CA GLY A 95 -3.08 -19.33 9.39
C GLY A 95 -2.69 -20.73 9.84
N LEU A 96 -1.48 -20.86 10.37
CA LEU A 96 -0.98 -22.06 11.01
C LEU A 96 -0.97 -21.90 12.55
N PRO A 97 -0.85 -22.99 13.34
CA PRO A 97 -0.84 -22.93 14.81
C PRO A 97 0.21 -21.97 15.39
N GLU A 98 1.33 -21.76 14.69
CA GLU A 98 2.42 -20.86 15.06
C GLU A 98 1.99 -19.39 15.13
N LEU A 99 0.82 -19.01 14.60
CA LEU A 99 0.25 -17.67 14.80
C LEU A 99 0.09 -17.32 16.28
N ASN A 100 -0.14 -18.32 17.14
CA ASN A 100 -0.27 -18.13 18.59
C ASN A 100 1.07 -17.76 19.27
N LEU A 101 2.20 -17.94 18.58
CA LEU A 101 3.52 -17.56 19.07
C LEU A 101 3.85 -16.10 18.78
N LEU A 102 3.10 -15.44 17.89
CA LEU A 102 3.24 -14.01 17.64
C LEU A 102 2.74 -13.19 18.82
N ALA A 103 3.18 -11.93 18.91
CA ALA A 103 2.67 -11.00 19.90
C ALA A 103 1.14 -10.84 19.75
N GLN A 104 0.41 -11.04 20.84
CA GLN A 104 -1.05 -10.97 20.84
C GLN A 104 -1.59 -9.58 21.27
N ASP A 105 -0.71 -8.66 21.67
CA ASP A 105 -1.03 -7.31 22.14
C ASP A 105 -0.79 -6.20 21.10
N ARG A 106 -0.29 -6.57 19.91
CA ARG A 106 0.07 -5.66 18.81
C ARG A 106 0.10 -6.40 17.48
N GLU A 107 0.03 -5.65 16.38
CA GLU A 107 0.19 -6.22 15.04
C GLU A 107 1.60 -6.79 14.82
N SER A 108 1.67 -7.82 13.98
CA SER A 108 2.91 -8.30 13.38
C SER A 108 2.86 -8.09 11.87
N ILE A 109 3.98 -7.74 11.24
CA ILE A 109 4.04 -7.47 9.80
C ILE A 109 4.73 -8.60 9.02
N PHE A 110 4.14 -8.91 7.89
CA PHE A 110 4.63 -9.80 6.84
C PHE A 110 4.39 -9.12 5.48
N TYR A 111 4.80 -9.78 4.41
CA TYR A 111 4.50 -9.35 3.05
C TYR A 111 3.89 -10.50 2.25
N PHE A 112 2.77 -10.23 1.59
CA PHE A 112 2.22 -11.13 0.59
C PHE A 112 2.79 -10.74 -0.77
N ASN A 113 3.32 -11.72 -1.49
CA ASN A 113 3.84 -11.56 -2.82
C ASN A 113 2.97 -12.33 -3.81
N LEU A 114 2.68 -11.70 -4.95
CA LEU A 114 2.01 -12.29 -6.09
C LEU A 114 2.84 -12.01 -7.34
N ARG A 115 3.41 -13.06 -7.94
CA ARG A 115 4.19 -12.97 -9.17
C ARG A 115 3.45 -13.64 -10.31
N GLU A 116 3.31 -12.92 -11.42
CA GLU A 116 2.81 -13.51 -12.65
C GLU A 116 3.92 -14.25 -13.39
N ILE A 117 3.59 -15.32 -14.10
CA ILE A 117 4.50 -16.03 -14.98
C ILE A 117 3.85 -16.04 -16.37
N PRO A 118 4.37 -15.24 -17.32
CA PRO A 118 3.84 -15.21 -18.68
C PRO A 118 4.05 -16.56 -19.38
N PRO A 119 3.24 -16.88 -20.39
CA PRO A 119 3.52 -18.01 -21.25
C PRO A 119 4.84 -17.74 -21.99
N ARG A 120 5.58 -18.82 -22.29
CA ARG A 120 6.84 -18.72 -23.02
C ARG A 120 6.59 -18.11 -24.40
N SER A 121 7.44 -17.17 -24.81
CA SER A 121 7.44 -16.62 -26.17
C SER A 121 8.12 -17.58 -27.14
N ASP A 122 7.50 -17.82 -28.30
CA ASP A 122 8.09 -18.59 -29.40
C ASP A 122 8.95 -17.73 -30.34
N LYS A 123 9.03 -16.42 -30.10
CA LYS A 123 9.83 -15.49 -30.91
C LYS A 123 11.27 -15.44 -30.43
N ALA A 124 12.20 -15.62 -31.36
CA ALA A 124 13.62 -15.41 -31.12
C ALA A 124 13.90 -13.95 -30.70
N ASN A 125 14.91 -13.76 -29.85
CA ASN A 125 15.37 -12.44 -29.38
C ASN A 125 14.28 -11.59 -28.71
N THR A 126 13.49 -12.21 -27.83
CA THR A 126 12.46 -11.49 -27.06
C THR A 126 12.84 -11.31 -25.59
N LEU A 127 12.57 -10.11 -25.08
CA LEU A 127 12.58 -9.80 -23.65
C LEU A 127 11.16 -9.99 -23.10
N GLN A 128 11.00 -10.89 -22.12
CA GLN A 128 9.74 -11.06 -21.40
C GLN A 128 9.86 -10.44 -20.01
N ILE A 129 8.86 -9.64 -19.63
CA ILE A 129 8.75 -9.02 -18.31
C ILE A 129 7.68 -9.77 -17.53
N ALA A 130 7.97 -10.07 -16.27
CA ALA A 130 7.04 -10.66 -15.32
C ALA A 130 6.88 -9.70 -14.14
N LEU A 131 5.65 -9.28 -13.86
CA LEU A 131 5.38 -8.39 -12.74
C LEU A 131 5.22 -9.16 -11.42
N GLN A 132 5.72 -8.54 -10.35
CA GLN A 132 5.54 -9.00 -8.99
C GLN A 132 4.92 -7.89 -8.16
N THR A 133 3.77 -8.18 -7.58
CA THR A 133 3.10 -7.32 -6.62
C THR A 133 3.47 -7.77 -5.21
N ARG A 134 4.05 -6.87 -4.42
CA ARG A 134 4.38 -7.09 -3.00
C ARG A 134 3.55 -6.14 -2.14
N VAL A 135 2.67 -6.68 -1.30
CA VAL A 135 1.79 -5.89 -0.42
C VAL A 135 2.03 -6.25 1.04
N LYS A 136 1.82 -5.27 1.93
CA LYS A 136 1.94 -5.48 3.37
C LYS A 136 0.82 -6.42 3.84
N LEU A 137 1.18 -7.41 4.64
CA LEU A 137 0.27 -8.35 5.31
C LEU A 137 0.39 -8.12 6.82
N PHE A 138 -0.65 -7.57 7.43
CA PHE A 138 -0.70 -7.34 8.86
C PHE A 138 -1.45 -8.48 9.54
N TYR A 139 -0.77 -9.21 10.41
CA TYR A 139 -1.45 -10.07 11.38
C TYR A 139 -1.94 -9.20 12.53
N ARG A 140 -3.25 -9.15 12.73
CA ARG A 140 -3.91 -8.39 13.79
C ARG A 140 -4.54 -9.36 14.78
N PRO A 141 -3.94 -9.57 15.97
CA PRO A 141 -4.49 -10.44 17.00
C PRO A 141 -5.95 -10.13 17.34
N LEU A 142 -6.71 -11.14 17.74
CA LEU A 142 -8.13 -10.98 18.09
C LEU A 142 -8.33 -9.96 19.23
N ALA A 143 -7.39 -9.90 20.18
CA ALA A 143 -7.46 -9.00 21.34
C ALA A 143 -7.46 -7.50 20.96
N ILE A 144 -6.89 -7.17 19.80
CA ILE A 144 -6.84 -5.81 19.26
C ILE A 144 -7.65 -5.68 17.96
N ALA A 145 -8.41 -6.71 17.57
CA ALA A 145 -9.28 -6.59 16.43
C ALA A 145 -10.44 -5.65 16.80
N GLN A 146 -10.76 -4.70 15.92
CA GLN A 146 -11.91 -3.82 16.14
C GLN A 146 -13.18 -4.65 16.36
N LYS A 147 -13.88 -4.37 17.46
CA LYS A 147 -15.15 -5.02 17.76
C LYS A 147 -16.19 -4.53 16.77
N LYS A 148 -16.78 -5.44 16.00
CA LYS A 148 -17.86 -5.13 15.05
C LYS A 148 -18.95 -4.32 15.76
N GLY A 149 -19.33 -3.18 15.19
CA GLY A 149 -20.45 -2.36 15.66
C GLY A 149 -20.11 -1.22 16.62
N LEU A 150 -18.85 -1.06 17.04
CA LEU A 150 -18.41 0.14 17.77
C LEU A 150 -17.80 1.13 16.78
N SER A 151 -18.40 2.31 16.66
CA SER A 151 -17.84 3.44 15.93
C SER A 151 -16.76 4.11 16.80
N GLU A 152 -15.59 3.48 16.89
CA GLU A 152 -14.42 4.11 17.49
C GLU A 152 -13.77 5.04 16.47
N ALA A 153 -13.23 6.17 16.94
CA ALA A 153 -12.39 7.04 16.12
C ALA A 153 -11.23 6.23 15.52
N PRO A 154 -10.83 6.46 14.26
CA PRO A 154 -9.66 5.83 13.66
C PRO A 154 -8.44 5.93 14.58
N TRP A 155 -7.78 4.80 14.85
CA TRP A 155 -6.63 4.76 15.78
C TRP A 155 -5.48 5.67 15.35
N GLN A 156 -5.39 6.01 14.06
CA GLN A 156 -4.40 6.95 13.54
C GLN A 156 -4.53 8.35 14.13
N GLU A 157 -5.73 8.73 14.60
CA GLU A 157 -5.94 10.01 15.31
C GLU A 157 -5.24 10.06 16.68
N GLN A 158 -4.78 8.93 17.21
CA GLN A 158 -3.98 8.87 18.44
C GLN A 158 -2.48 9.18 18.20
N LEU A 159 -2.07 9.38 16.95
CA LEU A 159 -0.72 9.82 16.65
C LEU A 159 -0.44 11.19 17.29
N THR A 160 0.75 11.33 17.84
CA THR A 160 1.26 12.64 18.27
C THR A 160 2.60 12.91 17.61
N LEU A 161 2.94 14.19 17.49
CA LEU A 161 4.29 14.61 17.11
C LEU A 161 4.96 15.27 18.31
N SER A 162 6.25 15.03 18.47
CA SER A 162 7.07 15.78 19.42
C SER A 162 8.23 16.40 18.68
N ARG A 163 8.48 17.69 18.93
CA ARG A 163 9.60 18.41 18.35
C ARG A 163 10.88 18.03 19.09
N GLN A 164 11.86 17.49 18.38
CA GLN A 164 13.20 17.21 18.89
C GLN A 164 14.21 18.02 18.08
N GLY A 165 14.62 19.17 18.61
CA GLY A 165 15.44 20.14 17.89
C GLY A 165 14.74 20.68 16.64
N GLU A 166 15.36 20.46 15.48
CA GLU A 166 14.80 20.85 14.17
C GLU A 166 14.00 19.75 13.48
N ARG A 167 13.63 18.67 14.17
CA ARG A 167 12.93 17.51 13.58
C ARG A 167 11.65 17.17 14.32
N TYR A 168 10.70 16.58 13.61
CA TYR A 168 9.51 15.98 14.21
C TYR A 168 9.72 14.49 14.44
N GLN A 169 9.50 14.05 15.67
CA GLN A 169 9.38 12.64 16.03
C GLN A 169 7.89 12.27 16.03
N VAL A 170 7.51 11.28 15.24
CA VAL A 170 6.16 10.71 15.25
C VAL A 170 6.07 9.66 16.36
N ASN A 171 5.05 9.76 17.20
CA ASN A 171 4.78 8.83 18.29
C ASN A 171 3.51 8.04 17.98
N ASN A 172 3.64 6.72 17.87
CA ASN A 172 2.53 5.80 17.69
C ASN A 172 2.26 5.03 19.00
N PRO A 173 1.30 5.47 19.83
CA PRO A 173 0.94 4.74 21.05
C PRO A 173 0.08 3.50 20.78
N THR A 174 -0.40 3.33 19.54
CA THR A 174 -1.40 2.31 19.20
C THR A 174 -0.76 0.92 19.00
N PRO A 175 -1.54 -0.16 19.08
CA PRO A 175 -1.06 -1.51 18.78
C PRO A 175 -0.97 -1.82 17.27
N TYR A 176 -1.14 -0.84 16.38
CA TYR A 176 -1.18 -1.02 14.92
C TYR A 176 0.00 -0.37 14.22
N PHE A 177 0.41 -0.88 13.05
CA PHE A 177 1.34 -0.19 12.16
C PHE A 177 0.63 0.96 11.43
N ILE A 178 1.24 2.14 11.42
CA ILE A 178 0.68 3.31 10.72
C ILE A 178 1.64 3.73 9.60
N THR A 179 1.16 3.68 8.36
CA THR A 179 1.95 4.12 7.18
C THR A 179 1.60 5.56 6.85
N LEU A 180 2.60 6.44 6.89
CA LEU A 180 2.54 7.83 6.51
C LEU A 180 3.17 7.99 5.12
N ILE A 181 2.43 8.56 4.18
CA ILE A 181 2.84 8.66 2.77
C ILE A 181 3.12 10.09 2.32
N GLU A 182 2.63 11.08 3.04
CA GLU A 182 2.88 12.49 2.79
C GLU A 182 2.97 13.24 4.12
N ALA A 183 3.76 14.32 4.13
CA ALA A 183 3.87 15.25 5.24
C ALA A 183 3.99 16.68 4.69
N ALA A 184 2.95 17.48 4.84
CA ALA A 184 2.87 18.85 4.33
C ALA A 184 2.85 19.88 5.47
N PRO A 185 3.26 21.14 5.23
CA PRO A 185 3.19 22.19 6.24
C PRO A 185 1.76 22.66 6.56
N ASP A 186 0.83 22.48 5.62
CA ASP A 186 -0.58 22.82 5.75
C ASP A 186 -1.43 22.02 4.73
N LEU A 187 -2.73 22.30 4.68
CA LEU A 187 -3.69 21.59 3.80
C LEU A 187 -3.62 22.01 2.32
N LYS A 188 -2.95 23.12 1.99
CA LYS A 188 -2.92 23.71 0.64
C LYS A 188 -1.61 23.42 -0.08
N THR A 189 -0.56 23.17 0.68
CA THR A 189 0.79 22.94 0.20
C THR A 189 1.00 21.45 -0.03
N ALA A 190 1.63 21.09 -1.16
CA ALA A 190 1.99 19.71 -1.43
C ALA A 190 3.09 19.21 -0.47
N SER A 191 3.12 17.90 -0.24
CA SER A 191 4.24 17.27 0.48
C SER A 191 5.57 17.59 -0.20
N PRO A 192 6.63 17.92 0.55
CA PRO A 192 7.98 18.05 0.00
C PRO A 192 8.41 16.80 -0.75
N ALA A 193 9.11 16.99 -1.87
CA ALA A 193 9.52 15.90 -2.77
C ALA A 193 10.55 14.95 -2.13
N ASP A 194 11.26 15.40 -1.10
CA ASP A 194 12.25 14.65 -0.33
C ASP A 194 11.63 13.82 0.81
N PHE A 195 10.33 13.99 1.08
CA PHE A 195 9.64 13.13 2.04
C PHE A 195 9.64 11.69 1.56
N LYS A 196 10.11 10.78 2.43
CA LYS A 196 10.08 9.34 2.19
C LYS A 196 8.96 8.74 3.04
N PRO A 197 8.03 7.96 2.46
CA PRO A 197 7.01 7.27 3.23
C PRO A 197 7.62 6.43 4.34
N ILE A 198 7.07 6.57 5.55
CA ILE A 198 7.50 5.82 6.73
C ILE A 198 6.35 4.98 7.24
N MET A 199 6.68 3.90 7.94
CA MET A 199 5.71 3.06 8.60
C MET A 199 6.11 2.91 10.06
N VAL A 200 5.36 3.57 10.92
CA VAL A 200 5.64 3.65 12.36
C VAL A 200 5.13 2.36 13.01
N PRO A 201 6.00 1.55 13.64
CA PRO A 201 5.59 0.33 14.32
C PRO A 201 4.64 0.57 15.50
N PRO A 202 3.94 -0.48 15.98
CA PRO A 202 3.13 -0.40 17.19
C PRO A 202 3.94 0.03 18.41
N LYS A 203 3.36 0.90 19.24
CA LYS A 203 3.94 1.36 20.52
C LYS A 203 5.37 1.87 20.39
N SER A 204 5.68 2.56 19.29
CA SER A 204 7.03 3.05 18.98
C SER A 204 7.02 4.51 18.52
N GLN A 205 8.23 5.03 18.32
CA GLN A 205 8.43 6.37 17.78
C GLN A 205 9.35 6.28 16.56
N GLN A 206 9.16 7.18 15.59
CA GLN A 206 10.03 7.27 14.43
C GLN A 206 10.22 8.72 13.98
N ASP A 207 11.42 9.04 13.52
CA ASP A 207 11.72 10.35 12.94
C ASP A 207 10.93 10.54 11.64
N LEU A 208 10.24 11.67 11.50
CA LEU A 208 9.43 11.99 10.32
C LEU A 208 10.28 12.24 9.07
N GLY A 209 11.59 12.48 9.21
CA GLY A 209 12.50 12.65 8.08
C GLY A 209 12.60 14.09 7.58
N LEU A 210 11.82 15.03 8.11
CA LEU A 210 11.74 16.42 7.65
C LEU A 210 12.05 17.42 8.77
N SER A 211 12.57 18.59 8.37
CA SER A 211 12.82 19.69 9.30
C SER A 211 11.53 20.37 9.72
N THR A 212 11.45 20.79 10.98
CA THR A 212 10.35 21.62 11.51
C THR A 212 10.24 22.96 10.80
N LYS A 213 11.32 23.47 10.16
CA LYS A 213 11.28 24.69 9.34
C LYS A 213 10.47 24.48 8.05
N VAL A 214 10.50 23.27 7.50
CA VAL A 214 9.76 22.91 6.28
C VAL A 214 8.29 22.66 6.61
N LEU A 215 8.01 22.02 7.75
CA LEU A 215 6.67 21.62 8.14
C LEU A 215 5.90 22.66 8.97
N GLY A 216 6.57 23.64 9.57
CA GLY A 216 5.93 24.63 10.43
C GLY A 216 5.21 24.03 11.64
N ASP A 217 4.34 24.81 12.28
CA ASP A 217 3.68 24.43 13.55
C ASP A 217 2.33 23.72 13.38
N LYS A 218 1.86 23.55 12.14
CA LYS A 218 0.58 22.89 11.82
C LYS A 218 0.71 21.80 10.75
N PRO A 219 1.65 20.85 10.90
CA PRO A 219 1.88 19.84 9.87
C PRO A 219 0.64 19.01 9.61
N VAL A 220 0.47 18.61 8.36
CA VAL A 220 -0.57 17.70 7.89
C VAL A 220 0.09 16.41 7.45
N LEU A 221 -0.34 15.29 8.01
CA LEU A 221 0.14 13.97 7.61
C LEU A 221 -0.97 13.20 6.88
N THR A 222 -0.63 12.60 5.74
CA THR A 222 -1.52 11.68 5.03
C THR A 222 -1.13 10.25 5.38
N TYR A 223 -2.07 9.47 5.91
CA TYR A 223 -1.85 8.06 6.24
C TYR A 223 -2.63 7.12 5.32
N VAL A 224 -2.21 5.86 5.22
CA VAL A 224 -2.97 4.83 4.50
C VAL A 224 -3.78 4.01 5.49
N ASN A 225 -5.11 3.97 5.31
CA ASN A 225 -6.01 3.15 6.14
C ASN A 225 -6.07 1.69 5.64
N ASP A 226 -6.82 0.82 6.33
CA ASP A 226 -6.93 -0.61 5.99
C ASP A 226 -7.52 -0.86 4.58
N TYR A 227 -8.29 0.09 4.05
CA TYR A 227 -8.93 0.02 2.74
C TYR A 227 -8.08 0.64 1.62
N GLY A 228 -6.87 1.11 1.92
CA GLY A 228 -6.01 1.81 0.96
C GLY A 228 -6.40 3.27 0.69
N GLY A 229 -7.39 3.79 1.41
CA GLY A 229 -7.73 5.21 1.42
C GLY A 229 -6.62 6.04 2.06
N ARG A 230 -6.61 7.34 1.75
CA ARG A 230 -5.55 8.28 2.14
C ARG A 230 -6.08 9.47 2.94
N PRO A 231 -6.63 9.27 4.16
CA PRO A 231 -7.13 10.39 4.96
C PRO A 231 -5.98 11.25 5.49
N GLN A 232 -6.32 12.50 5.80
CA GLN A 232 -5.37 13.48 6.32
C GLN A 232 -5.64 13.75 7.81
N LEU A 233 -4.55 13.93 8.56
CA LEU A 233 -4.55 14.39 9.95
C LEU A 233 -3.83 15.73 10.01
N GLN A 234 -4.51 16.75 10.51
CA GLN A 234 -3.88 18.03 10.82
C GLN A 234 -3.42 18.02 12.27
N PHE A 235 -2.17 18.42 12.50
CA PHE A 235 -1.60 18.52 13.83
C PHE A 235 -1.60 19.97 14.30
N SER A 236 -1.83 20.17 15.60
CA SER A 236 -1.67 21.47 16.26
C SER A 236 -0.63 21.35 17.35
N CYS A 237 0.48 22.10 17.23
CA CYS A 237 1.60 22.05 18.16
C CYS A 237 1.47 23.08 19.29
N VAL A 238 1.55 22.63 20.54
CA VAL A 238 1.61 23.47 21.76
C VAL A 238 2.78 23.01 22.61
N ALA A 239 3.68 23.92 22.97
CA ALA A 239 4.85 23.64 23.82
C ALA A 239 5.70 22.43 23.37
N GLY A 240 5.86 22.24 22.06
CA GLY A 240 6.69 21.18 21.48
C GLY A 240 6.01 19.81 21.31
N THR A 241 4.76 19.66 21.75
CA THR A 241 3.94 18.46 21.48
C THR A 241 2.78 18.82 20.56
N CYS A 242 2.50 17.99 19.58
CA CYS A 242 1.43 18.20 18.61
C CYS A 242 0.43 17.04 18.64
N THR A 243 -0.85 17.38 18.69
CA THR A 243 -1.96 16.42 18.68
C THR A 243 -2.66 16.41 17.33
N ALA A 244 -3.05 15.23 16.85
CA ALA A 244 -3.77 15.07 15.60
C ALA A 244 -5.24 15.48 15.74
N SER A 245 -5.82 15.92 14.63
CA SER A 245 -7.27 16.06 14.45
C SER A 245 -7.62 15.67 13.01
N PRO A 246 -8.74 14.96 12.78
CA PRO A 246 -9.14 14.57 11.45
C PRO A 246 -9.47 15.80 10.60
N VAL A 247 -9.05 15.76 9.34
CA VAL A 247 -9.47 16.75 8.35
C VAL A 247 -10.81 16.30 7.78
N THR A 248 -11.90 16.92 8.22
CA THR A 248 -13.21 16.70 7.60
C THR A 248 -13.28 17.56 6.34
N ASP A 249 -13.36 16.93 5.17
CA ASP A 249 -13.73 17.64 3.95
C ASP A 249 -15.12 18.24 4.16
N LYS A 250 -15.20 19.58 4.21
CA LYS A 250 -16.48 20.25 4.00
C LYS A 250 -16.85 20.01 2.53
N LYS A 251 -17.75 19.05 2.31
CA LYS A 251 -18.46 18.92 1.03
C LYS A 251 -19.19 20.21 0.68
#